data_AF-A0A6N7QVG7-F1
#
_entry.id   AF-A0A6N7QVG7-F1
#
_cell.length_a   1.000
_cell.length_b   1.000
_cell.length_c   1.000
_cell.angle_alpha   90.00
_cell.angle_beta   90.00
_cell.angle_gamma   90.00
#
_symmetry.space_group_name_H-M   'P 1'
#
loop_
_entity.id
_entity.type
_entity.pdbx_description
1 polymer ?
#
loop_
_entity_poly.entity_id
_entity_poly.type
_entity_poly.pdbx_seq_one_letter_code
_entity_poly.pdbx_strand_id
1 'polypeptide(L)'
;MSRLEEWVDIKDFEGMYQISNHGRVKSFKRDKNGRVMSSKDNGHYYQIILCKNGVQKRFSVHRLVAMHFIPNPDDKPQVNHIDGNKRNNHVSNLEWVTNGENEKHAYMTGLKESAKGEKHGRSKLSEAEVLSIYHLMQTGKFKTKEVASMFDVHFCTVSDIARGYRWEHLTNKARQALQNK
;
A
#
# COMPACT_ATOMS: atom_id res chain seq x y z
N MET A 1 27.54 -3.27 -5.73
CA MET A 1 26.77 -4.17 -6.62
C MET A 1 27.25 -3.94 -8.04
N SER A 2 27.47 -5.00 -8.83
CA SER A 2 28.01 -4.88 -10.19
C SER A 2 27.04 -4.08 -11.08
N ARG A 3 27.58 -3.27 -12.01
CA ARG A 3 26.77 -2.54 -13.02
C ARG A 3 26.30 -3.44 -14.17
N LEU A 4 26.69 -4.71 -14.16
CA LEU A 4 26.43 -5.64 -15.24
C LEU A 4 25.18 -6.44 -14.92
N GLU A 5 24.44 -6.79 -15.96
CA GLU A 5 23.32 -7.69 -15.81
C GLU A 5 23.84 -9.11 -15.56
N GLU A 6 23.46 -9.65 -14.41
CA GLU A 6 23.78 -11.01 -13.99
C GLU A 6 22.57 -11.89 -14.27
N TRP A 7 22.80 -13.09 -14.82
CA TRP A 7 21.77 -14.07 -15.14
C TRP A 7 22.03 -15.35 -14.34
N VAL A 8 20.99 -15.86 -13.69
CA VAL A 8 21.05 -17.13 -12.96
C VAL A 8 19.91 -18.05 -13.37
N ASP A 9 20.15 -19.36 -13.28
CA ASP A 9 19.12 -20.36 -13.51
C ASP A 9 18.01 -20.24 -12.45
N ILE A 10 16.77 -20.34 -12.91
CA ILE A 10 15.62 -20.33 -12.00
C ILE A 10 15.56 -21.70 -11.31
N LYS A 11 15.56 -21.70 -9.98
CA LYS A 11 15.44 -22.93 -9.17
C LYS A 11 14.20 -23.73 -9.57
N ASP A 12 14.36 -25.05 -9.67
CA ASP A 12 13.39 -26.02 -10.20
C ASP A 12 13.17 -25.94 -11.72
N PHE A 13 13.84 -25.05 -12.43
CA PHE A 13 13.73 -24.81 -13.88
C PHE A 13 15.11 -24.67 -14.56
N GLU A 14 16.13 -25.30 -13.97
CA GLU A 14 17.53 -25.25 -14.40
C GLU A 14 17.68 -25.71 -15.86
N GLY A 15 18.54 -25.02 -16.62
CA GLY A 15 18.71 -25.22 -18.05
C GLY A 15 17.51 -24.86 -18.95
N MET A 16 16.34 -24.55 -18.39
CA MET A 16 15.15 -24.16 -19.15
C MET A 16 14.89 -22.66 -19.13
N TYR A 17 15.13 -22.02 -17.97
CA TYR A 17 14.85 -20.61 -17.75
C TYR A 17 15.89 -19.93 -16.86
N GLN A 18 16.17 -18.66 -17.16
CA GLN A 18 17.03 -17.81 -16.35
C GLN A 18 16.32 -16.51 -15.96
N ILE A 19 16.67 -15.97 -14.80
CA ILE A 19 16.22 -14.65 -14.30
C ILE A 19 17.45 -13.74 -14.14
N SER A 20 17.30 -12.48 -14.52
CA SER A 20 18.33 -11.47 -14.32
C SER A 20 18.08 -10.60 -13.09
N ASN A 21 19.15 -9.99 -12.57
CA ASN A 21 19.08 -8.98 -11.51
C ASN A 21 18.29 -7.70 -11.93
N HIS A 22 18.00 -7.52 -13.21
CA HIS A 22 17.09 -6.48 -13.72
C HIS A 22 15.62 -6.91 -13.82
N GLY A 23 15.29 -8.16 -13.45
CA GLY A 23 13.92 -8.68 -13.56
C GLY A 23 13.52 -9.13 -14.96
N ARG A 24 14.48 -9.47 -15.83
CA ARG A 24 14.19 -10.08 -17.14
C ARG A 24 14.28 -11.60 -17.05
N VAL A 25 13.39 -12.29 -17.76
CA VAL A 25 13.36 -13.77 -17.81
C VAL A 25 13.75 -14.25 -19.20
N LYS A 26 14.67 -15.21 -19.31
CA LYS A 26 15.01 -15.91 -20.55
C LYS A 26 14.43 -17.31 -20.56
N SER A 27 14.06 -17.79 -21.73
CA SER A 27 13.66 -19.17 -22.00
C SER A 27 14.60 -19.80 -23.02
N PHE A 28 15.04 -21.02 -22.74
CA PHE A 28 15.95 -21.80 -23.60
C PHE A 28 15.24 -22.91 -24.38
N LYS A 29 13.91 -23.00 -24.28
CA LYS A 29 13.12 -24.11 -24.86
C LYS A 29 13.20 -24.25 -26.38
N ARG A 30 13.35 -23.14 -27.10
CA ARG A 30 13.33 -23.10 -28.57
C ARG A 30 14.63 -22.55 -29.16
N ASP A 31 15.47 -21.96 -28.33
CA ASP A 31 16.69 -21.29 -28.72
C ASP A 31 17.74 -21.53 -27.65
N LYS A 32 18.84 -22.19 -28.05
CA LYS A 32 19.98 -22.48 -27.17
C LYS A 32 20.68 -21.21 -26.66
N ASN A 33 20.53 -20.08 -27.37
CA ASN A 33 21.09 -18.79 -26.95
C ASN A 33 20.18 -18.06 -25.94
N GLY A 34 18.96 -18.58 -25.72
CA GLY A 34 17.99 -18.02 -24.80
C GLY A 34 17.24 -16.81 -25.36
N ARG A 35 15.91 -16.85 -25.32
CA ARG A 35 15.05 -15.74 -25.72
C ARG A 35 14.48 -15.04 -24.50
N VAL A 36 14.65 -13.72 -24.42
CA VAL A 36 13.98 -12.90 -23.39
C VAL A 36 12.46 -12.96 -23.60
N MET A 37 11.76 -13.32 -22.53
CA MET A 37 10.31 -13.43 -22.50
C MET A 37 9.67 -12.10 -22.13
N SER A 38 8.48 -11.84 -22.67
CA SER A 38 7.66 -10.72 -22.23
C SER A 38 6.94 -11.05 -20.94
N SER A 39 7.09 -10.20 -19.92
CA SER A 39 6.31 -10.27 -18.69
C SER A 39 4.96 -9.56 -18.87
N LYS A 40 3.89 -10.13 -18.30
CA LYS A 40 2.55 -9.54 -18.34
C LYS A 40 2.32 -8.67 -17.11
N ASP A 41 1.91 -7.41 -17.29
CA ASP A 41 1.37 -6.59 -16.19
C ASP A 41 -0.07 -7.04 -15.88
N ASN A 42 -0.37 -7.30 -14.62
CA ASN A 42 -1.72 -7.65 -14.16
C ASN A 42 -2.44 -6.49 -13.43
N GLY A 43 -1.88 -5.28 -13.47
CA GLY A 43 -2.37 -4.11 -12.74
C GLY A 43 -1.71 -3.93 -11.37
N HIS A 44 -1.12 -4.99 -10.80
CA HIS A 44 -0.40 -4.96 -9.53
C HIS A 44 1.09 -5.19 -9.72
N TYR A 45 1.48 -6.28 -10.39
CA TYR A 45 2.87 -6.69 -10.58
C TYR A 45 3.08 -7.30 -11.95
N TYR A 46 4.32 -7.22 -12.46
CA TYR A 46 4.73 -8.03 -13.59
C TYR A 46 4.75 -9.52 -13.22
N GLN A 47 4.16 -10.35 -14.08
CA GLN A 47 4.06 -11.79 -13.92
C GLN A 47 4.65 -12.51 -15.14
N ILE A 48 5.18 -13.71 -14.89
CA ILE A 48 5.69 -14.62 -15.91
C ILE A 48 5.12 -16.02 -15.68
N ILE A 49 4.94 -16.77 -16.77
CA ILE A 49 4.53 -18.17 -16.72
C ILE A 49 5.72 -19.01 -17.17
N LEU A 50 6.18 -19.88 -16.27
CA LEU A 50 7.19 -20.89 -16.56
C LEU A 50 6.48 -22.23 -16.75
N CYS A 51 7.01 -23.08 -17.62
CA CYS A 51 6.41 -24.37 -17.92
C CYS A 51 7.45 -25.47 -17.87
N LYS A 52 7.18 -26.56 -17.15
CA LYS A 52 8.05 -27.74 -17.04
C LYS A 52 7.17 -28.98 -17.14
N ASN A 53 7.53 -29.91 -18.03
CA ASN A 53 6.81 -31.17 -18.24
C ASN A 53 5.29 -31.00 -18.47
N GLY A 54 4.90 -30.03 -19.29
CA GLY A 54 3.50 -29.71 -19.59
C GLY A 54 2.76 -28.93 -18.50
N VAL A 55 3.32 -28.80 -17.30
CA VAL A 55 2.72 -28.05 -16.19
C VAL A 55 3.16 -26.58 -16.24
N GLN A 56 2.20 -25.67 -16.17
CA GLN A 56 2.45 -24.22 -16.14
C GLN A 56 2.34 -23.68 -14.72
N LYS A 57 3.30 -22.87 -14.29
CA LYS A 57 3.28 -22.17 -13.00
C LYS A 57 3.52 -20.68 -13.21
N ARG A 58 2.70 -19.87 -12.54
CA ARG A 58 2.76 -18.42 -12.60
C ARG A 58 3.59 -17.88 -11.45
N PHE A 59 4.44 -16.92 -11.75
CA PHE A 59 5.30 -16.25 -10.77
C PHE A 59 5.21 -14.73 -10.91
N SER A 60 5.39 -14.00 -9.81
CA SER A 60 5.67 -12.56 -9.88
C SER A 60 7.17 -12.34 -10.12
N VAL A 61 7.50 -11.40 -11.00
CA VAL A 61 8.88 -11.15 -11.41
C VAL A 61 9.74 -10.67 -10.23
N HIS A 62 9.25 -9.73 -9.43
CA HIS A 62 9.98 -9.22 -8.26
C HIS A 62 10.31 -10.32 -7.24
N ARG A 63 9.40 -11.28 -6.99
CA ARG A 63 9.71 -12.40 -6.08
C ARG A 63 10.74 -13.34 -6.69
N LEU A 64 10.67 -13.61 -8.00
CA LEU A 64 11.71 -14.40 -8.66
C LEU A 64 13.08 -13.73 -8.53
N VAL A 65 13.19 -12.41 -8.73
CA VAL A 65 14.45 -11.70 -8.52
C VAL A 65 14.91 -11.84 -7.07
N ALA A 66 14.07 -11.50 -6.10
CA ALA A 66 14.44 -11.54 -4.68
C ALA A 66 14.87 -12.95 -4.23
N MET A 67 14.17 -14.00 -4.67
CA MET A 67 14.49 -15.39 -4.34
C MET A 67 15.87 -15.86 -4.83
N HIS A 68 16.40 -15.26 -5.90
CA HIS A 68 17.65 -15.71 -6.52
C HIS A 68 18.83 -14.79 -6.23
N PHE A 69 18.59 -13.51 -5.91
CA PHE A 69 19.64 -12.53 -5.72
C PHE A 69 19.72 -11.92 -4.31
N ILE A 70 18.72 -12.14 -3.45
CA ILE A 70 18.66 -11.52 -2.12
C ILE A 70 18.51 -12.62 -1.05
N PRO A 71 19.52 -12.81 -0.18
CA PRO A 71 19.40 -13.71 0.97
C PRO A 71 18.20 -13.32 1.85
N ASN A 72 17.49 -14.33 2.35
CA ASN A 72 16.37 -14.15 3.27
C ASN A 72 16.59 -14.97 4.55
N PRO A 73 17.59 -14.61 5.38
CA PRO A 73 17.94 -15.39 6.57
C PRO A 73 16.82 -15.43 7.62
N ASP A 74 15.97 -14.40 7.64
CA ASP A 74 14.88 -14.24 8.61
C ASP A 74 13.55 -14.85 8.13
N ASP A 75 13.55 -15.55 6.99
CA ASP A 75 12.37 -16.14 6.34
C ASP A 75 11.18 -15.16 6.22
N LYS A 76 11.48 -13.91 5.87
CA LYS A 76 10.47 -12.86 5.72
C LYS A 76 9.54 -13.20 4.55
N PRO A 77 8.21 -13.07 4.70
CA PRO A 77 7.25 -13.62 3.75
C PRO A 77 7.00 -12.76 2.51
N GLN A 78 7.33 -11.47 2.54
CA GLN A 78 6.99 -10.50 1.49
C GLN A 78 8.23 -9.85 0.89
N VAL A 79 8.11 -9.37 -0.35
CA VAL A 79 9.12 -8.57 -1.02
C VAL A 79 8.55 -7.16 -1.21
N ASN A 80 9.26 -6.15 -0.73
CA ASN A 80 8.93 -4.74 -0.90
C ASN A 80 9.68 -4.13 -2.08
N HIS A 81 9.09 -3.11 -2.70
CA HIS A 81 9.75 -2.21 -3.65
C HIS A 81 10.13 -0.93 -2.90
N ILE A 82 11.42 -0.69 -2.71
CA ILE A 82 11.95 0.40 -1.86
C ILE A 82 11.50 1.78 -2.37
N ASP A 83 11.43 1.96 -3.69
CA ASP A 83 10.95 3.19 -4.34
C ASP A 83 9.41 3.29 -4.46
N GLY A 84 8.67 2.27 -4.01
CA GLY A 84 7.22 2.17 -4.17
C GLY A 84 6.73 1.85 -5.60
N ASN A 85 7.62 1.79 -6.58
CA ASN A 85 7.30 1.50 -7.97
C ASN A 85 7.36 0.00 -8.25
N LYS A 86 6.18 -0.63 -8.29
CA LYS A 86 5.98 -2.07 -8.54
C LYS A 86 6.50 -2.59 -9.89
N ARG A 87 6.92 -1.69 -10.78
CA ARG A 87 7.47 -1.99 -12.12
C ARG A 87 9.00 -1.95 -12.12
N ASN A 88 9.64 -1.36 -11.11
CA ASN A 88 11.08 -1.37 -10.94
C ASN A 88 11.52 -2.65 -10.21
N ASN A 89 11.72 -3.73 -10.98
CA ASN A 89 12.10 -5.04 -10.44
C ASN A 89 13.62 -5.25 -10.34
N HIS A 90 14.41 -4.19 -10.39
CA HIS A 90 15.86 -4.31 -10.21
C HIS A 90 16.17 -4.78 -8.79
N VAL A 91 17.13 -5.69 -8.63
CA VAL A 91 17.47 -6.31 -7.33
C VAL A 91 17.73 -5.27 -6.24
N SER A 92 18.40 -4.16 -6.56
CA SER A 92 18.72 -3.11 -5.59
C SER A 92 17.51 -2.32 -5.10
N ASN A 93 16.36 -2.46 -5.77
CA ASN A 93 15.09 -1.84 -5.39
C ASN A 93 14.18 -2.81 -4.61
N LEU A 94 14.63 -4.03 -4.36
CA LEU A 94 13.84 -5.06 -3.71
C LEU A 94 14.45 -5.41 -2.35
N GLU A 95 13.60 -5.73 -1.38
CA GLU A 95 14.01 -6.19 -0.06
C GLU A 95 12.97 -7.16 0.51
N TRP A 96 13.42 -8.08 1.36
CA TRP A 96 12.52 -8.97 2.09
C TRP A 96 11.98 -8.27 3.35
N VAL A 97 10.66 -8.29 3.53
CA VAL A 97 9.95 -7.61 4.62
C VAL A 97 8.87 -8.50 5.24
N THR A 98 8.56 -8.23 6.49
CA THR A 98 7.32 -8.66 7.14
C THR A 98 6.14 -7.82 6.68
N ASN A 99 4.91 -8.30 6.92
CA ASN A 99 3.71 -7.51 6.60
C ASN A 99 3.67 -6.16 7.33
N GLY A 100 4.08 -6.13 8.61
CA GLY A 100 4.10 -4.89 9.40
C GLY A 100 5.13 -3.87 8.90
N GLU A 101 6.31 -4.34 8.49
CA GLU A 101 7.34 -3.48 7.86
C GLU A 101 6.83 -2.89 6.54
N ASN A 102 6.18 -3.72 5.70
CA ASN A 102 5.63 -3.27 4.41
C ASN A 102 4.50 -2.24 4.59
N GLU A 103 3.59 -2.48 5.54
CA GLU A 103 2.52 -1.52 5.86
C GLU A 103 3.10 -0.20 6.38
N LYS A 104 4.07 -0.27 7.29
CA LYS A 104 4.75 0.92 7.81
C LYS A 104 5.44 1.69 6.68
N HIS A 105 6.15 1.00 5.78
CA HIS A 105 6.75 1.61 4.60
C HIS A 105 5.70 2.33 3.75
N ALA A 106 4.57 1.69 3.46
CA ALA A 106 3.49 2.28 2.66
C ALA A 106 2.90 3.56 3.28
N TYR A 107 2.78 3.63 4.62
CA TYR A 107 2.37 4.86 5.31
C TYR A 107 3.46 5.94 5.27
N MET A 108 4.71 5.57 5.49
CA MET A 108 5.83 6.52 5.49
C MET A 108 6.08 7.14 4.11
N THR A 109 5.84 6.38 3.03
CA THR A 109 6.00 6.85 1.65
C THR A 109 4.72 7.45 1.06
N GLY A 110 3.63 7.51 1.82
CA GLY A 110 2.35 8.07 1.36
C GLY A 110 1.61 7.21 0.33
N LEU A 111 2.06 5.97 0.08
CA LEU A 111 1.33 5.00 -0.75
C LEU A 111 0.00 4.57 -0.12
N LYS A 112 -0.10 4.69 1.21
CA LYS A 112 -1.31 4.42 1.97
C LYS A 112 -1.60 5.58 2.90
N GLU A 113 -2.83 6.07 2.88
CA GLU A 113 -3.32 7.07 3.83
C GLU A 113 -4.19 6.41 4.91
N SER A 114 -4.09 6.92 6.12
CA SER A 114 -5.01 6.55 7.20
C SER A 114 -6.41 7.08 6.87
N ALA A 115 -7.40 6.20 6.84
CA ALA A 115 -8.78 6.60 6.72
C ALA A 115 -9.12 7.53 7.89
N LYS A 116 -9.67 8.72 7.58
CA LYS A 116 -10.01 9.74 8.55
C LYS A 116 -11.42 10.22 8.32
N GLY A 117 -12.04 10.69 9.40
CA GLY A 117 -13.39 11.22 9.34
C GLY A 117 -14.39 10.20 8.80
N GLU A 118 -15.20 10.60 7.84
CA GLU A 118 -16.31 9.80 7.31
C GLU A 118 -15.83 8.56 6.57
N LYS A 119 -14.61 8.61 6.00
CA LYS A 119 -13.98 7.46 5.34
C LYS A 119 -13.55 6.38 6.33
N HIS A 120 -13.48 6.68 7.63
CA HIS A 120 -13.11 5.70 8.63
C HIS A 120 -14.25 4.69 8.83
N GLY A 121 -14.01 3.39 8.64
CA GLY A 121 -15.05 2.36 8.64
C GLY A 121 -15.84 2.16 9.95
N ARG A 122 -15.47 2.86 11.02
CA ARG A 122 -16.21 2.93 12.29
C ARG A 122 -16.84 4.31 12.56
N SER A 123 -16.80 5.23 11.59
CA SER A 123 -17.41 6.54 11.76
C SER A 123 -18.92 6.40 11.86
N LYS A 124 -19.51 7.02 12.88
CA LYS A 124 -20.97 7.16 13.02
C LYS A 124 -21.51 8.46 12.42
N LEU A 125 -20.62 9.40 12.12
CA LEU A 125 -20.98 10.74 11.68
C LEU A 125 -20.37 11.01 10.30
N SER A 126 -21.16 11.67 9.46
CA SER A 126 -20.73 12.30 8.21
C SER A 126 -20.06 13.64 8.47
N GLU A 127 -19.30 14.14 7.48
CA GLU A 127 -18.68 15.48 7.58
C GLU A 127 -19.74 16.58 7.81
N ALA A 128 -20.91 16.47 7.18
CA ALA A 128 -22.00 17.42 7.30
C ALA A 128 -22.64 17.44 8.69
N GLU A 129 -22.80 16.28 9.32
CA GLU A 129 -23.32 16.17 10.69
C GLU A 129 -22.34 16.76 11.70
N VAL A 130 -21.04 16.49 11.53
CA VAL A 130 -20.00 17.06 12.39
C VAL A 130 -20.01 18.59 12.32
N LEU A 131 -20.15 19.16 11.12
CA LEU A 131 -20.26 20.61 10.96
C LEU A 131 -21.55 21.15 11.59
N SER A 132 -22.68 20.46 11.43
CA SER A 132 -23.94 20.83 12.08
C SER A 132 -23.81 20.85 13.61
N ILE A 133 -23.24 19.80 14.19
CA ILE A 133 -22.93 19.70 15.62
C ILE A 133 -22.04 20.87 16.06
N TYR A 134 -20.96 21.14 15.33
CA TYR A 134 -20.05 22.22 15.65
C TYR A 134 -20.76 23.57 15.70
N HIS A 135 -21.52 23.92 14.66
CA HIS A 135 -22.25 25.20 14.59
C HIS A 135 -23.33 25.31 15.66
N LEU A 136 -24.12 24.26 15.90
CA LEU A 136 -25.13 24.24 16.97
C LEU A 136 -24.51 24.53 18.33
N MET A 137 -23.35 23.95 18.63
CA MET A 137 -22.63 24.21 19.87
C MET A 137 -22.05 25.63 19.93
N GLN A 138 -21.57 26.19 18.82
CA GLN A 138 -21.11 27.60 18.78
C GLN A 138 -22.26 28.61 18.98
N THR A 139 -23.52 28.25 18.68
CA THR A 139 -24.65 29.15 18.94
C THR A 139 -24.90 29.39 20.44
N GLY A 140 -24.42 28.51 21.32
CA GLY A 140 -24.66 28.56 22.76
C GLY A 140 -26.10 28.26 23.20
N LYS A 141 -27.02 27.96 22.27
CA LYS A 141 -28.46 27.78 22.54
C LYS A 141 -28.83 26.38 23.02
N PHE A 142 -27.99 25.38 22.76
CA PHE A 142 -28.26 23.98 23.04
C PHE A 142 -27.26 23.42 24.04
N LYS A 143 -27.75 22.56 24.94
CA LYS A 143 -26.89 21.77 25.82
C LYS A 143 -26.28 20.61 25.05
N THR A 144 -25.06 20.22 25.41
CA THR A 144 -24.33 19.11 24.78
C THR A 144 -25.16 17.81 24.74
N LYS A 145 -25.93 17.50 25.80
CA LYS A 145 -26.79 16.31 25.85
C LYS A 145 -27.94 16.35 24.85
N GLU A 146 -28.50 17.52 24.58
CA GLU A 146 -29.60 17.68 23.61
C GLU A 146 -29.10 17.42 22.20
N VAL A 147 -27.97 18.05 21.83
CA VAL A 147 -27.31 17.80 20.54
C VAL A 147 -26.86 16.34 20.42
N ALA A 148 -26.38 15.73 21.50
CA ALA A 148 -25.99 14.31 21.50
C ALA A 148 -27.15 13.37 21.10
N SER A 149 -28.33 13.61 21.67
CA SER A 149 -29.54 12.84 21.33
C SER A 149 -30.00 13.08 19.89
N MET A 150 -29.84 14.29 19.35
CA MET A 150 -30.23 14.61 17.96
C MET A 150 -29.44 13.80 16.92
N PHE A 151 -28.18 13.47 17.22
CA PHE A 151 -27.27 12.78 16.28
C PHE A 151 -26.95 11.34 16.71
N ASP A 152 -27.67 10.77 17.69
CA ASP A 152 -27.43 9.42 18.25
C ASP A 152 -25.95 9.14 18.60
N VAL A 153 -25.32 10.10 19.26
CA VAL A 153 -23.92 9.98 19.72
C VAL A 153 -23.81 10.24 21.20
N HIS A 154 -22.76 9.70 21.81
CA HIS A 154 -22.45 10.03 23.19
C HIS A 154 -22.12 11.52 23.34
N PHE A 155 -22.57 12.16 24.43
CA PHE A 155 -22.37 13.59 24.64
C PHE A 155 -20.90 14.02 24.67
N CYS A 156 -19.97 13.14 25.08
CA CYS A 156 -18.53 13.42 24.98
C CYS A 156 -18.10 13.65 23.53
N THR A 157 -18.67 12.92 22.56
CA THR A 157 -18.37 13.10 21.13
C THR A 157 -18.72 14.51 20.68
N VAL A 158 -19.90 15.01 21.05
CA VAL A 158 -20.32 16.40 20.78
C VAL A 158 -19.37 17.39 21.45
N SER A 159 -19.02 17.13 22.71
CA SER A 159 -18.11 17.97 23.49
C SER A 159 -16.71 18.07 22.84
N ASP A 160 -16.17 16.95 22.37
CA ASP A 160 -14.87 16.89 21.70
C ASP A 160 -14.90 17.59 20.33
N ILE A 161 -15.99 17.42 19.57
CA ILE A 161 -16.19 18.14 18.29
C ILE A 161 -16.26 19.65 18.54
N ALA A 162 -17.05 20.10 19.53
CA ALA A 162 -17.20 21.51 19.86
C ALA A 162 -15.86 22.17 20.26
N ARG A 163 -15.00 21.46 20.98
CA ARG A 163 -13.64 21.93 21.34
C ARG A 163 -12.63 21.78 20.20
N GLY A 164 -12.94 21.00 19.17
CA GLY A 164 -12.06 20.71 18.04
C GLY A 164 -11.05 19.58 18.29
N TYR A 165 -11.20 18.81 19.37
CA TYR A 165 -10.36 17.64 19.65
C TYR A 165 -10.67 16.45 18.74
N ARG A 166 -11.89 16.39 18.20
CA ARG A 166 -12.28 15.44 17.15
C ARG A 166 -12.57 16.18 15.86
N TRP A 167 -12.29 15.52 14.74
CA TRP A 167 -12.50 16.07 13.40
C TRP A 167 -11.82 17.42 13.18
N GLU A 168 -10.60 17.56 13.70
CA GLU A 168 -9.82 18.80 13.68
C GLU A 168 -9.72 19.43 12.28
N HIS A 169 -9.54 18.61 11.25
CA HIS A 169 -9.46 19.06 9.85
C HIS A 169 -10.74 19.77 9.34
N LEU A 170 -11.90 19.53 9.95
CA LEU A 170 -13.16 20.24 9.67
C LEU A 170 -13.36 21.40 10.64
N THR A 171 -13.19 21.15 11.94
CA THR A 171 -13.48 22.16 12.98
C THR A 171 -12.52 23.34 12.92
N ASN A 172 -11.25 23.14 12.57
CA ASN A 172 -10.30 24.24 12.35
C ASN A 172 -10.71 25.11 11.16
N LYS A 173 -11.16 24.52 10.04
CA LYS A 173 -11.66 25.28 8.88
C LYS A 173 -12.91 26.09 9.24
N ALA A 174 -13.86 25.47 9.94
CA ALA A 174 -15.07 26.14 10.39
C ALA A 174 -14.76 27.30 11.36
N ARG A 175 -13.82 27.09 12.30
CA ARG A 175 -13.37 28.13 13.22
C ARG A 175 -12.76 29.33 12.50
N GLN A 176 -11.87 29.09 11.53
CA GLN A 176 -11.26 30.16 10.72
C GLN A 176 -12.33 30.94 9.93
N ALA A 177 -13.31 30.25 9.36
CA ALA A 177 -14.40 30.89 8.63
C ALA A 177 -15.31 31.77 9.51
N LEU A 178 -15.40 31.48 10.82
CA LEU A 178 -16.13 32.30 11.78
C LEU A 178 -15.33 33.54 12.24
N GLN A 179 -14.00 33.46 12.26
CA GLN A 179 -13.11 34.57 12.66
C GLN A 179 -12.92 35.61 11.56
N ASN A 180 -13.13 35.23 10.29
CA ASN A 180 -13.01 36.10 9.12
C ASN A 180 -14.34 36.79 8.74
N LYS A 181 -15.36 36.74 9.61
CA LYS A 181 -16.66 37.41 9.45
C LYS A 181 -16.82 38.46 10.53
#